data_AF-A0A4W5LQE5-F1
#
_entry.id   AF-A0A4W5LQE5-F1
#
_cell.length_a   1.000
_cell.length_b   1.000
_cell.length_c   1.000
_cell.angle_alpha   90.00
_cell.angle_beta   90.00
_cell.angle_gamma   90.00
#
_symmetry.space_group_name_H-M   'P 1'
#
loop_
_entity.id
_entity.type
_entity.pdbx_description
1 polymer ?
#
loop_
_entity_poly.entity_id
_entity_poly.type
_entity_poly.pdbx_seq_one_letter_code
_entity_poly.pdbx_strand_id
1 'polypeptide(L)' 'MQKYLCPTFRQTSCLLHAPPKVQVYSRNPGEYGKDNTLICHVSGFHPPDISIQLLKNGVEIPDAKQTDLAFEQGWQFHL' A
#
# COMPACT_ATOMS: atom_id res chain seq x y z
N MET A 1 -5.49 8.69 -18.82
CA MET A 1 -4.52 9.74 -19.23
C MET A 1 -4.38 10.73 -18.10
N GLN A 2 -3.24 10.68 -17.43
CA GLN A 2 -2.80 11.56 -16.34
C GLN A 2 -3.00 13.04 -16.73
N LYS A 3 -3.72 13.81 -15.91
CA LYS A 3 -3.63 15.27 -15.93
C LYS A 3 -3.21 15.73 -14.54
N TYR A 4 -1.90 15.73 -14.31
CA TYR A 4 -1.31 16.55 -13.25
C TYR A 4 -1.33 18.00 -13.74
N LEU A 5 -2.26 18.79 -13.21
CA LEU A 5 -2.26 20.24 -13.33
C LEU A 5 -2.28 20.77 -11.89
N CYS A 6 -1.14 21.26 -11.42
CA CYS A 6 -1.04 22.04 -10.20
C CYS A 6 -0.73 23.48 -10.60
N PRO A 7 -1.74 24.37 -10.74
CA PRO A 7 -1.49 25.79 -10.83
C PRO A 7 -1.40 26.36 -9.41
N THR A 8 -0.36 27.14 -9.20
CA THR A 8 -0.05 27.95 -8.03
C THR A 8 -1.24 28.80 -7.55
N PHE A 9 -1.85 28.48 -6.39
CA PHE A 9 -2.33 29.44 -5.39
C PHE A 9 -2.93 28.74 -4.15
N ARG A 10 -2.52 29.16 -2.95
CA ARG A 10 -3.05 28.84 -1.60
C ARG A 10 -2.92 27.38 -1.14
N GLN A 11 -1.80 27.10 -0.47
CA GLN A 11 -1.60 25.91 0.34
C GLN A 11 -2.56 25.95 1.55
N THR A 12 -3.71 25.29 1.39
CA THR A 12 -4.59 24.91 2.51
C THR A 12 -4.56 23.38 2.59
N SER A 13 -3.87 22.89 3.63
CA SER A 13 -3.82 21.50 4.11
C SER A 13 -3.39 20.39 3.13
N CYS A 14 -2.13 19.97 3.28
CA CYS A 14 -1.57 18.73 2.72
C CYS A 14 -2.04 17.45 3.49
N LEU A 15 -3.18 17.48 4.19
CA LEU A 15 -3.73 16.33 4.93
C LEU A 15 -4.79 15.55 4.13
N LEU A 16 -5.20 16.02 2.95
CA LEU A 16 -6.30 15.41 2.18
C LEU A 16 -5.88 14.20 1.34
N HIS A 17 -4.62 14.11 0.93
CA HIS A 17 -4.14 13.02 0.08
C HIS A 17 -2.70 12.65 0.45
N ALA A 18 -2.52 11.45 1.01
CA ALA A 18 -1.21 10.91 1.36
C ALA A 18 -0.99 9.62 0.53
N PRO A 19 0.06 9.57 -0.31
CA PRO A 19 0.34 8.37 -1.10
C PRO A 19 0.78 7.21 -0.19
N PRO A 20 0.44 5.96 -0.54
CA PRO A 20 0.82 4.81 0.25
C PRO A 20 2.32 4.59 0.25
N LYS A 21 2.86 4.26 1.43
CA LYS A 21 4.19 3.68 1.59
C LYS A 21 4.04 2.17 1.54
N VAL A 22 4.73 1.53 0.60
CA VAL A 22 4.65 0.08 0.39
C VAL A 22 5.97 -0.57 0.78
N GLN A 23 5.88 -1.61 1.59
CA GLN A 23 7.02 -2.46 1.95
C GLN A 23 6.66 -3.91 1.68
N VAL A 24 7.52 -4.61 0.94
CA VAL A 24 7.32 -6.03 0.62
C VAL A 24 8.44 -6.82 1.27
N TYR A 25 8.08 -7.79 2.11
CA TYR A 25 9.04 -8.63 2.80
C TYR A 25 8.47 -10.03 3.02
N SER A 26 9.35 -11.01 3.19
CA SER A 26 8.95 -12.37 3.54
C SER A 26 8.91 -12.54 5.05
N ARG A 27 8.01 -13.40 5.53
CA ARG A 27 7.95 -13.76 6.95
C ARG A 27 9.24 -14.46 7.41
N ASN A 28 9.72 -15.39 6.60
CA ASN A 28 10.96 -16.14 6.84
C ASN A 28 12.02 -15.78 5.80
N PRO A 29 13.31 -16.08 6.03
CA PRO A 29 14.34 -16.00 5.00
C PRO A 29 13.96 -16.78 3.74
N GLY A 30 14.39 -16.29 2.57
CA GLY A 30 14.14 -16.95 1.29
C GLY A 30 15.01 -18.20 1.15
N GLU A 31 14.42 -19.36 1.41
CA GLU A 31 15.08 -20.66 1.25
C GLU A 31 14.39 -21.48 0.15
N TYR A 32 15.18 -22.03 -0.77
CA TYR A 32 14.66 -22.87 -1.85
C TYR A 32 13.99 -24.13 -1.31
N GLY A 33 12.81 -24.45 -1.84
CA GLY A 33 12.05 -25.64 -1.45
C GLY A 33 11.32 -25.54 -0.11
N LYS A 34 11.37 -24.38 0.58
CA LYS A 34 10.59 -24.12 1.79
C LYS A 34 9.45 -23.16 1.51
N ASP A 35 8.30 -23.46 2.10
CA ASP A 35 7.14 -22.59 2.06
C ASP A 35 7.41 -21.29 2.83
N ASN A 36 6.88 -20.20 2.29
CA ASN A 36 7.04 -18.87 2.88
C ASN A 36 5.79 -18.03 2.62
N THR A 37 5.63 -16.98 3.41
CA THR A 37 4.55 -16.00 3.26
C THR A 37 5.16 -14.67 2.84
N LEU A 38 4.69 -14.15 1.71
CA LEU A 38 5.02 -12.80 1.26
C LEU A 38 4.05 -11.82 1.90
N ILE A 39 4.57 -10.77 2.51
CA ILE A 39 3.80 -9.73 3.20
C ILE A 39 3.98 -8.43 2.42
N CYS A 40 2.87 -7.82 2.05
CA CYS A 40 2.81 -6.46 1.51
C CYS A 40 2.22 -5.57 2.59
N HIS A 41 3.06 -4.76 3.24
CA HIS A 41 2.63 -3.81 4.25
C HIS A 41 2.47 -2.44 3.60
N VAL A 42 1.25 -1.90 3.69
CA VAL A 42 0.91 -0.60 3.10
C VAL A 42 0.52 0.35 4.22
N SER A 43 1.17 1.51 4.31
CA SER A 43 0.93 2.43 5.43
C SER A 43 0.99 3.91 5.04
N GLY A 44 0.47 4.76 5.91
CA GLY A 44 0.58 6.22 5.78
C GLY A 44 -0.23 6.82 4.65
N PHE A 45 -1.26 6.11 4.16
CA PHE A 45 -2.10 6.56 3.06
C PHE A 45 -3.38 7.25 3.56
N HIS A 46 -3.93 8.12 2.71
CA HIS A 46 -5.26 8.74 2.84
C HIS A 46 -5.69 9.23 1.44
N PRO A 47 -6.96 9.05 1.00
CA PRO A 47 -8.10 8.42 1.68
C PRO A 47 -7.96 6.89 1.82
N PRO A 48 -8.84 6.19 2.58
CA PRO A 48 -8.73 4.75 2.82
C PRO A 48 -9.07 3.86 1.62
N ASP A 49 -9.62 4.43 0.53
CA ASP A 49 -10.01 3.69 -0.66
C ASP A 49 -8.81 3.45 -1.59
N ILE A 50 -8.25 2.24 -1.52
CA ILE A 50 -7.11 1.79 -2.34
C ILE A 50 -7.28 0.34 -2.80
N SER A 51 -6.63 -0.01 -3.91
CA SER A 51 -6.55 -1.39 -4.42
C SER A 51 -5.12 -1.90 -4.32
N ILE A 52 -4.94 -3.10 -3.77
CA ILE A 52 -3.63 -3.76 -3.63
C ILE A 52 -3.66 -5.08 -4.40
N GLN A 53 -2.67 -5.30 -5.26
CA GLN A 53 -2.49 -6.54 -6.01
C GLN A 53 -1.05 -7.02 -5.83
N LEU A 54 -0.86 -8.30 -5.50
CA LEU A 54 0.46 -8.92 -5.51
C LEU A 54 0.64 -9.69 -6.83
N LEU A 55 1.75 -9.42 -7.51
CA LEU A 55 2.07 -10.05 -8.79
C LEU A 55 3.30 -10.93 -8.65
N LYS A 56 3.24 -12.12 -9.24
CA LYS A 56 4.38 -13.01 -9.45
C LYS A 56 4.65 -13.09 -10.95
N ASN A 57 5.80 -12.58 -11.38
CA ASN A 57 6.19 -12.54 -12.80
C ASN A 57 5.15 -11.87 -13.71
N GLY A 58 4.50 -10.81 -13.21
CA GLY A 58 3.47 -10.07 -13.94
C GLY A 58 2.07 -10.72 -13.92
N VAL A 59 1.89 -11.85 -13.25
CA VAL A 59 0.59 -12.50 -13.06
C VAL A 59 0.13 -12.31 -11.62
N GLU A 60 -1.13 -11.92 -11.43
CA GLU A 60 -1.73 -11.75 -10.09
C GLU A 60 -1.70 -13.06 -9.30
N ILE A 61 -1.31 -12.99 -8.03
CA ILE A 61 -1.32 -14.13 -7.11
C ILE A 61 -2.76 -14.33 -6.62
N PRO A 62 -3.41 -15.47 -6.91
CA PRO A 62 -4.76 -15.73 -6.41
C PRO A 62 -4.75 -15.92 -4.89
N ASP A 63 -5.91 -15.69 -4.26
CA ASP A 63 -6.15 -15.95 -2.83
C ASP A 63 -5.25 -15.16 -1.85
N ALA A 64 -4.76 -13.99 -2.27
CA ALA A 64 -4.10 -13.06 -1.38
C ALA A 64 -5.06 -12.61 -0.26
N LYS A 65 -4.61 -12.69 0.99
CA LYS A 65 -5.39 -12.29 2.16
C LYS A 65 -5.02 -10.85 2.56
N GLN A 66 -6.02 -10.00 2.66
CA GLN A 66 -5.88 -8.65 3.20
C GLN A 66 -6.31 -8.63 4.67
N THR A 67 -5.61 -7.85 5.48
CA THR A 67 -5.94 -7.53 6.88
C THR A 67 -7.10 -6.55 6.95
N ASP A 68 -7.71 -6.44 8.12
CA ASP A 68 -8.71 -5.41 8.38
C ASP A 68 -8.03 -4.03 8.37
N LEU A 69 -8.71 -3.04 7.78
CA LEU A 69 -8.23 -1.65 7.73
C LEU A 69 -8.03 -1.10 9.16
N ALA A 70 -6.80 -0.69 9.45
CA ALA A 70 -6.44 -0.07 10.71
C ALA A 70 -5.84 1.33 10.50
N PHE A 71 -5.78 2.13 11.57
CA PHE A 71 -5.27 3.50 11.50
C PHE A 71 -4.42 3.87 12.72
N GLU A 72 -3.44 4.74 12.50
CA GLU A 72 -2.62 5.34 13.54
C GLU A 72 -3.09 6.77 13.88
N GLN A 73 -2.48 7.38 14.90
CA GLN A 73 -2.74 8.78 15.27
C GLN A 73 -2.52 9.71 14.06
N GLY A 74 -3.51 10.54 13.74
CA GLY A 74 -3.46 11.43 12.57
C GLY A 74 -4.17 10.90 11.32
N TRP A 75 -5.04 9.89 11.45
CA TRP A 75 -5.84 9.33 10.34
C TRP A 75 -4.98 8.74 9.22
N GLN A 76 -3.85 8.13 9.60
CA GLN A 76 -2.97 7.44 8.69
C GLN A 76 -3.33 5.95 8.66
N PHE A 77 -3.79 5.46 7.51
CA PHE A 77 -4.26 4.09 7.36
C PHE A 77 -3.11 3.11 7.12
N HIS A 78 -3.30 1.85 7.52
CA HIS A 78 -2.43 0.74 7.19
C HIS A 78 -3.17 -0.58 6.97
N LEU A 79 -2.55 -1.45 6.17
CA LEU A 79 -2.98 -2.79 5.78
C LEU A 79 -1.77 -3.74 5.80
#